data_AF-G9YA88-F1
#
_entry.id   AF-G9YA88-F1
#
_cell.length_a   1.000
_cell.length_b   1.000
_cell.length_c   1.000
_cell.angle_alpha   90.00
_cell.angle_beta   90.00
_cell.angle_gamma   90.00
#
_symmetry.space_group_name_H-M   'P 1'
#
loop_
_entity.id
_entity.type
_entity.pdbx_description
1 polymer ?
#
loop_
_entity_poly.entity_id
_entity_poly.type
_entity_poly.pdbx_seq_one_letter_code
_entity_poly.pdbx_strand_id
1 'polypeptide(L)'
;MAEQKVKLTQLPEATDTTDTAVLLVNQNETDQRLPITHLLRAKNNLSELENAAQARANLGVPSVEDVNDKIEYLIDGKSTFLNGATLESERDFIWDDNSKSWYYWTGAFSKEVPAASTPESTGGIGVGKWLSVGDASLRSELAQPDGSSMIGNGIGTVSDALTYITPEQFAEQYPGETNWAVMINKAYEYARENGKTVLLANVYHIRTSIIHYDGVRVINSGKIICDPAGDYSVNTPSGPENAAYLITTKNGMYNQIKGMYLNSLYIAHTEDVETTGYTAPAINAKGVVISDIASITIGSIKTFGFLLGGVDVGGTAGKGYEIRILDATSWIYQWTDSNIAGFVVNVQDSTFNDIAPTGYGVGIDMKQGMNVYVNPHPWGYPLTGNNMYPNRQMKIGFRIRSGGNTLIRPYADTISRVTASSVNNLTNGGIAFYIENWRNVITATAVMAHSEDISTGMAICYMSDAKLNIFELSTVVNTGKFIAEKVMYVSPETLFTNSFTGNFWAGANDMSGDSKLNGTGLTSSGTYRLIRSNGMVSISFILSISAVSSPSGPLTLPLPRGLTLYYGGNNSASVRTCFTMPSDVVDVLAISNGSNIEFYFVGSNGSRTKATASSVKTGLLEVVVFGMLSN
;
A
#
# COMPACT_ATOMS: atom_id res chain seq x y z
N MET A 1 -33.17 110.88 42.96
CA MET A 1 -31.78 111.06 42.51
C MET A 1 -31.73 110.72 41.04
N ALA A 2 -31.62 111.72 40.16
CA ALA A 2 -31.58 111.49 38.72
C ALA A 2 -30.17 111.01 38.33
N GLU A 3 -30.09 109.92 37.56
CA GLU A 3 -28.86 109.40 36.95
C GLU A 3 -28.20 110.49 36.08
N GLN A 4 -27.00 110.93 36.46
CA GLN A 4 -26.17 111.77 35.59
C GLN A 4 -25.54 110.88 34.52
N LYS A 5 -25.98 111.04 33.27
CA LYS A 5 -25.33 110.42 32.11
C LYS A 5 -24.13 111.28 31.69
N VAL A 6 -22.93 110.78 31.90
CA VAL A 6 -21.69 111.38 31.39
C VAL A 6 -21.47 110.86 29.97
N LYS A 7 -21.30 111.77 29.00
CA LYS A 7 -21.00 111.39 27.60
C LYS A 7 -19.57 111.80 27.27
N LEU A 8 -18.79 110.83 26.80
CA LEU A 8 -17.47 111.09 26.23
C LEU A 8 -17.64 111.82 24.90
N THR A 9 -17.04 113.01 24.80
CA THR A 9 -17.18 113.86 23.61
C THR A 9 -16.00 113.74 22.67
N GLN A 10 -14.83 113.31 23.16
CA GLN A 10 -13.67 113.01 22.34
C GLN A 10 -12.76 112.01 23.06
N LEU A 11 -12.33 110.95 22.36
CA LEU A 11 -11.30 110.05 22.87
C LEU A 11 -9.92 110.71 22.67
N PRO A 12 -8.98 110.54 23.61
CA PRO A 12 -7.63 111.08 23.46
C PRO A 12 -6.91 110.31 22.36
N GLU A 13 -6.34 111.02 21.39
CA GLU A 13 -5.39 110.44 20.43
C GLU A 13 -4.04 110.29 21.12
N ALA A 14 -3.54 109.06 21.22
CA ALA A 14 -2.27 108.76 21.85
C ALA A 14 -1.12 109.02 20.85
N THR A 15 -0.71 110.29 20.70
CA THR A 15 0.30 110.65 19.68
C THR A 15 1.72 110.90 20.19
N ASP A 16 1.98 111.16 21.47
CA ASP A 16 3.31 110.85 22.06
C ASP A 16 3.36 111.02 23.59
N THR A 17 4.32 110.32 24.18
CA THR A 17 4.74 110.04 25.57
C THR A 17 4.80 111.17 26.62
N THR A 18 3.98 112.21 26.56
CA THR A 18 3.94 113.24 27.63
C THR A 18 2.62 113.23 28.42
N ASP A 19 2.71 113.22 29.75
CA ASP A 19 1.65 113.04 30.77
C ASP A 19 0.56 114.13 30.81
N THR A 20 0.05 114.56 29.66
CA THR A 20 -0.93 115.66 29.57
C THR A 20 -2.18 115.33 28.77
N ALA A 21 -2.44 114.05 28.49
CA ALA A 21 -3.69 113.63 27.84
C ALA A 21 -4.90 113.99 28.73
N VAL A 22 -5.90 114.63 28.13
CA VAL A 22 -7.13 115.05 28.82
C VAL A 22 -8.30 114.34 28.17
N LEU A 23 -9.15 113.70 28.98
CA LEU A 23 -10.43 113.17 28.54
C LEU A 23 -11.46 114.30 28.61
N LEU A 24 -12.04 114.63 27.47
CA LEU A 24 -13.16 115.57 27.40
C LEU A 24 -14.46 114.81 27.64
N VAL A 25 -15.13 115.17 28.74
CA VAL A 25 -16.45 114.64 29.07
C VAL A 25 -17.42 115.80 29.20
N ASN A 26 -18.61 115.65 28.62
CA ASN A 26 -19.70 116.58 28.85
C ASN A 26 -20.59 116.03 29.97
N GLN A 27 -20.75 116.83 31.02
CA GLN A 27 -21.62 116.50 32.15
C GLN A 27 -22.47 117.73 32.47
N ASN A 28 -23.80 117.56 32.47
CA ASN A 28 -24.77 118.65 32.67
C ASN A 28 -24.49 119.86 31.76
N GLU A 29 -24.29 119.61 30.46
CA GLU A 29 -24.05 120.65 29.44
C GLU A 29 -22.78 121.49 29.68
N THR A 30 -21.91 121.04 30.58
CA THR A 30 -20.61 121.68 30.86
C THR A 30 -19.48 120.74 30.43
N ASP A 31 -18.55 121.26 29.64
CA ASP A 31 -17.36 120.51 29.25
C ASP A 31 -16.36 120.45 30.41
N GLN A 32 -16.01 119.24 30.84
CA GLN A 32 -14.99 119.00 31.84
C GLN A 32 -13.75 118.36 31.22
N ARG A 33 -12.60 118.78 31.74
CA ARG A 33 -11.28 118.29 31.38
C ARG A 33 -10.77 117.38 32.48
N LEU A 34 -10.81 116.07 32.25
CA LEU A 34 -10.27 115.09 33.20
C LEU A 34 -8.83 114.74 32.82
N PRO A 35 -7.82 115.05 33.65
CA PRO A 35 -6.44 114.66 33.37
C PRO A 35 -6.29 113.14 33.44
N ILE A 36 -5.69 112.55 32.41
CA ILE A 36 -5.34 111.14 32.38
C ILE A 36 -3.90 111.04 32.88
N THR A 37 -3.71 110.39 34.04
CA THR A 37 -2.39 110.29 34.67
C THR A 37 -1.57 109.10 34.19
N HIS A 38 -2.20 108.10 33.56
CA HIS A 38 -1.53 106.91 33.06
C HIS A 38 -2.26 106.35 31.83
N LEU A 39 -1.54 106.17 30.73
CA LEU A 39 -1.98 105.34 29.61
C LEU A 39 -1.24 104.00 29.71
N LEU A 40 -1.97 102.90 29.90
CA LEU A 40 -1.37 101.56 29.86
C LEU A 40 -1.01 101.24 28.41
N ARG A 41 0.27 101.41 28.05
CA ARG A 41 0.78 100.97 26.75
C ARG A 41 0.80 99.43 26.75
N ALA A 42 -0.14 98.79 26.07
CA ALA A 42 -0.09 97.35 25.85
C ALA A 42 1.16 97.04 25.01
N LYS A 43 2.09 96.22 25.53
CA LYS A 43 3.32 95.83 24.81
C LYS A 43 3.06 95.09 23.48
N ASN A 44 1.82 94.68 23.24
CA ASN A 44 1.42 93.85 22.09
C ASN A 44 0.33 94.56 21.26
N ASN A 45 0.58 95.81 20.86
CA ASN A 45 -0.35 96.54 19.99
C ASN A 45 -0.25 95.99 18.56
N LEU A 46 -1.31 95.31 18.07
CA LEU A 46 -1.34 94.68 16.74
C LEU A 46 -1.36 95.69 15.57
N SER A 47 -1.53 96.98 15.85
CA SER A 47 -1.69 98.02 14.83
C SER A 47 -0.38 98.52 14.21
N GLU A 48 0.79 98.12 14.72
CA GLU A 48 2.11 98.59 14.25
C GLU A 48 2.91 97.55 13.44
N LEU A 49 2.29 96.44 13.03
CA LEU A 49 2.99 95.34 12.39
C LEU A 49 2.82 95.38 10.87
N GLU A 50 3.68 96.14 10.17
CA GLU A 50 3.82 96.07 8.70
C GLU A 50 4.35 94.71 8.21
N ASN A 51 4.82 93.85 9.13
CA ASN A 51 5.39 92.54 8.82
C ASN A 51 4.68 91.40 9.58
N ALA A 52 3.97 90.55 8.83
CA ALA A 52 3.27 89.38 9.35
C ALA A 52 4.18 88.37 10.08
N ALA A 53 5.48 88.34 9.78
CA ALA A 53 6.44 87.46 10.48
C ALA A 53 6.68 87.94 11.92
N GLN A 54 6.82 89.24 12.13
CA GLN A 54 7.00 89.83 13.47
C GLN A 54 5.74 89.66 14.33
N ALA A 55 4.56 89.73 13.71
CA ALA A 55 3.28 89.50 14.38
C ALA A 55 3.16 88.07 14.93
N ARG A 56 3.56 87.07 14.15
CA ARG A 56 3.56 85.66 14.56
C ARG A 56 4.54 85.41 15.72
N ALA A 57 5.75 85.98 15.64
CA ALA A 57 6.76 85.88 16.70
C ALA A 57 6.27 86.45 18.04
N ASN A 58 5.61 87.63 18.02
CA ASN A 58 5.12 88.28 19.24
C ASN A 58 3.95 87.53 19.91
N LEU A 59 3.21 86.70 19.15
CA LEU A 59 2.10 85.89 19.66
C LEU A 59 2.51 84.46 20.05
N GLY A 60 3.79 84.09 19.89
CA GLY A 60 4.26 82.72 20.12
C GLY A 60 3.65 81.69 19.15
N VAL A 61 3.16 82.16 17.98
CA VAL A 61 2.59 81.29 16.95
C VAL A 61 3.74 80.77 16.08
N PRO A 62 3.94 79.44 15.98
CA PRO A 62 4.99 78.86 15.14
C PRO A 62 4.91 79.36 13.70
N SER A 63 6.05 79.63 13.07
CA SER A 63 6.07 79.98 11.65
C SER A 63 5.74 78.76 10.79
N VAL A 64 5.33 78.98 9.54
CA VAL A 64 5.13 77.89 8.56
C VAL A 64 6.42 77.10 8.36
N GLU A 65 7.57 77.76 8.47
CA GLU A 65 8.90 77.14 8.38
C GLU A 65 9.17 76.28 9.61
N ASP A 66 8.92 76.78 10.84
CA ASP A 66 9.05 75.97 12.07
C ASP A 66 8.12 74.75 12.08
N VAL A 67 6.93 74.89 11.48
CA VAL A 67 5.97 73.79 11.32
C VAL A 67 6.45 72.82 10.25
N ASN A 68 6.95 73.31 9.12
CA ASN A 68 7.51 72.48 8.06
C ASN A 68 8.76 71.74 8.53
N ASP A 69 9.72 72.40 9.20
CA ASP A 69 10.92 71.78 9.77
C ASP A 69 10.58 70.69 10.79
N LYS A 70 9.54 70.91 11.61
CA LYS A 70 9.05 69.89 12.55
C LYS A 70 8.34 68.74 11.88
N ILE A 71 7.61 68.98 10.78
CA ILE A 71 6.91 67.95 10.02
C ILE A 71 7.90 67.16 9.14
N GLU A 72 8.90 67.81 8.57
CA GLU A 72 9.94 67.24 7.72
C GLU A 72 10.79 66.21 8.47
N TYR A 73 11.00 66.38 9.78
CA TYR A 73 11.67 65.41 10.65
C TYR A 73 10.79 64.28 11.18
N LEU A 74 9.47 64.31 10.97
CA LEU A 74 8.56 63.28 11.50
C LEU A 74 8.32 62.14 10.51
N ILE A 75 8.35 62.39 9.19
CA ILE A 75 8.34 61.37 8.13
C ILE A 75 9.12 61.94 6.92
N ASP A 76 10.45 61.79 6.91
CA ASP A 76 11.26 62.15 5.73
C ASP A 76 11.14 61.04 4.68
N GLY A 77 10.20 61.21 3.75
CA GLY A 77 10.00 60.32 2.61
C GLY A 77 11.00 60.51 1.45
N LYS A 78 12.14 61.20 1.64
CA LYS A 78 13.10 61.48 0.55
C LYS A 78 14.08 60.34 0.28
N SER A 79 14.34 59.47 1.24
CA SER A 79 15.32 58.40 1.10
C SER A 79 14.77 57.24 0.27
N THR A 80 15.45 56.87 -0.81
CA THR A 80 15.10 55.70 -1.64
C THR A 80 16.32 54.84 -1.93
N PHE A 81 16.14 53.52 -2.05
CA PHE A 81 17.23 52.62 -2.45
C PHE A 81 17.80 52.92 -3.85
N LEU A 82 16.98 53.50 -4.73
CA LEU A 82 17.39 53.92 -6.07
C LEU A 82 18.40 55.08 -6.03
N ASN A 83 18.15 56.07 -5.18
CA ASN A 83 19.00 57.26 -5.09
C ASN A 83 20.14 57.11 -4.06
N GLY A 84 20.03 56.12 -3.17
CA GLY A 84 20.92 55.96 -2.04
C GLY A 84 20.59 56.93 -0.91
N ALA A 85 21.01 56.57 0.30
CA ALA A 85 20.77 57.37 1.51
C ALA A 85 21.78 57.00 2.61
N THR A 86 21.90 57.84 3.63
CA THR A 86 22.54 57.48 4.90
C THR A 86 21.49 57.57 5.98
N LEU A 87 21.23 56.45 6.66
CA LEU A 87 20.33 56.42 7.81
C LEU A 87 21.18 56.63 9.06
N GLU A 88 20.74 57.52 9.94
CA GLU A 88 21.42 57.91 11.18
C GLU A 88 20.67 57.43 12.43
N SER A 89 19.40 57.05 12.28
CA SER A 89 18.56 56.59 13.38
C SER A 89 17.55 55.51 12.99
N GLU A 90 17.01 54.80 13.99
CA GLU A 90 15.92 53.82 13.84
C GLU A 90 14.60 54.43 13.32
N ARG A 91 14.50 55.77 13.29
CA ARG A 91 13.33 56.49 12.79
C ARG A 91 13.45 56.86 11.31
N ASP A 92 14.59 56.57 10.69
CA ASP A 92 14.84 56.91 9.31
C ASP A 92 14.33 55.77 8.43
N PHE A 93 13.32 56.08 7.62
CA PHE A 93 12.72 55.12 6.69
C PHE A 93 13.25 55.36 5.27
N ILE A 94 13.40 54.28 4.53
CA ILE A 94 13.85 54.30 3.13
C ILE A 94 12.84 53.55 2.26
N TRP A 95 12.47 54.12 1.12
CA TRP A 95 11.52 53.52 0.18
C TRP A 95 12.22 52.60 -0.82
N ASP A 96 11.69 51.40 -1.02
CA ASP A 96 12.05 50.52 -2.12
C ASP A 96 10.96 50.51 -3.20
N ASP A 97 11.34 50.93 -4.42
CA ASP A 97 10.41 51.01 -5.53
C ASP A 97 10.07 49.64 -6.13
N ASN A 98 10.90 48.62 -5.91
CA ASN A 98 10.63 47.27 -6.40
C ASN A 98 9.56 46.58 -5.56
N SER A 99 9.73 46.57 -4.23
CA SER A 99 8.77 45.95 -3.29
C SER A 99 7.63 46.90 -2.85
N LYS A 100 7.62 48.16 -3.30
CA LYS A 100 6.63 49.19 -2.96
C LYS A 100 6.38 49.30 -1.45
N SER A 101 7.45 49.24 -0.67
CA SER A 101 7.42 49.16 0.79
C SER A 101 8.46 50.10 1.41
N TRP A 102 8.14 50.62 2.60
CA TRP A 102 9.11 51.33 3.44
C TRP A 102 9.94 50.33 4.23
N TYR A 103 11.23 50.61 4.41
CA TYR A 103 12.13 49.84 5.28
C TYR A 103 12.79 50.73 6.31
N TYR A 104 13.16 50.16 7.46
CA TYR A 104 14.03 50.77 8.45
C TYR A 104 15.16 49.81 8.83
N TRP A 105 16.29 50.39 9.23
CA TRP A 105 17.47 49.63 9.63
C TRP A 105 17.43 49.33 11.13
N THR A 106 17.71 48.08 11.51
CA THR A 106 17.79 47.66 12.92
C THR A 106 19.20 47.26 13.36
N GLY A 107 20.20 47.49 12.49
CA GLY A 107 21.60 47.27 12.80
C GLY A 107 22.26 48.51 13.42
N ALA A 108 23.60 48.53 13.42
CA ALA A 108 24.36 49.69 13.88
C ALA A 108 24.24 50.87 12.90
N PHE A 109 24.16 52.08 13.44
CA PHE A 109 24.17 53.35 12.72
C PHE A 109 25.56 54.02 12.80
N SER A 110 25.96 54.86 11.85
CA SER A 110 25.25 55.26 10.62
C SER A 110 25.25 54.17 9.55
N LYS A 111 24.15 54.04 8.80
CA LYS A 111 23.98 53.05 7.73
C LYS A 111 23.99 53.72 6.37
N GLU A 112 25.10 53.59 5.65
CA GLU A 112 25.17 53.96 4.24
C GLU A 112 24.45 52.92 3.35
N VAL A 113 23.65 53.45 2.42
CA VAL A 113 22.92 52.73 1.38
C VAL A 113 23.34 53.31 0.03
N PRO A 114 24.16 52.59 -0.76
CA PRO A 114 24.55 53.04 -2.09
C PRO A 114 23.34 53.22 -3.02
N ALA A 115 23.44 54.13 -3.98
CA ALA A 115 22.44 54.27 -5.04
C ALA A 115 22.32 52.98 -5.86
N ALA A 116 21.14 52.75 -6.44
CA ALA A 116 20.77 51.56 -7.20
C ALA A 116 20.96 50.24 -6.44
N SER A 117 20.68 50.23 -5.14
CA SER A 117 20.76 49.04 -4.29
C SER A 117 19.38 48.49 -3.92
N THR A 118 19.34 47.45 -3.09
CA THR A 118 18.13 46.82 -2.54
C THR A 118 18.37 46.45 -1.07
N PRO A 119 17.32 46.14 -0.28
CA PRO A 119 17.49 45.62 1.07
C PRO A 119 18.43 44.39 1.11
N GLU A 120 18.26 43.44 0.18
CA GLU A 120 19.06 42.20 0.11
C GLU A 120 20.54 42.49 -0.16
N SER A 121 20.82 43.38 -1.11
CA SER A 121 22.19 43.72 -1.52
C SER A 121 22.94 44.60 -0.52
N THR A 122 22.25 45.17 0.47
CA THR A 122 22.83 46.10 1.45
C THR A 122 22.74 45.63 2.90
N GLY A 123 22.40 44.36 3.14
CA GLY A 123 22.43 43.77 4.48
C GLY A 123 21.51 42.57 4.68
N GLY A 124 20.52 42.38 3.80
CA GLY A 124 19.47 41.37 3.95
C GLY A 124 18.30 41.86 4.82
N ILE A 125 17.27 41.03 4.92
CA ILE A 125 16.08 41.29 5.75
C ILE A 125 16.17 40.46 7.04
N GLY A 126 15.75 41.03 8.18
CA GLY A 126 15.70 40.36 9.48
C GLY A 126 16.22 41.18 10.66
N VAL A 127 16.29 40.56 11.84
CA VAL A 127 16.77 41.20 13.08
C VAL A 127 18.22 41.64 12.93
N GLY A 128 18.51 42.91 13.25
CA GLY A 128 19.82 43.52 13.06
C GLY A 128 20.12 43.92 11.61
N LYS A 129 19.12 43.85 10.73
CA LYS A 129 19.18 44.17 9.30
C LYS A 129 17.98 45.06 8.89
N TRP A 130 17.56 45.00 7.63
CA TRP A 130 16.36 45.70 7.16
C TRP A 130 15.08 45.02 7.64
N LEU A 131 14.11 45.82 8.06
CA LEU A 131 12.74 45.39 8.33
C LEU A 131 11.76 46.26 7.54
N SER A 132 10.76 45.63 6.92
CA SER A 132 9.73 46.34 6.15
C SER A 132 8.64 46.91 7.06
N VAL A 133 7.98 47.97 6.60
CA VAL A 133 6.81 48.60 7.23
C VAL A 133 5.67 48.61 6.23
N GLY A 134 4.69 47.74 6.43
CA GLY A 134 3.46 47.75 5.63
C GLY A 134 2.64 46.46 5.69
N ASP A 135 1.32 46.62 5.60
CA ASP A 135 0.35 45.51 5.46
C ASP A 135 0.54 44.76 4.14
N ALA A 136 0.94 45.45 3.06
CA ALA A 136 1.17 44.83 1.76
C ALA A 136 2.32 43.81 1.78
N SER A 137 3.44 44.12 2.45
CA SER A 137 4.59 43.22 2.58
C SER A 137 4.23 42.00 3.42
N LEU A 138 3.59 42.20 4.59
CA LEU A 138 3.14 41.11 5.45
C LEU A 138 2.14 40.19 4.71
N ARG A 139 1.16 40.74 3.98
CA ARG A 139 0.23 39.91 3.18
C ARG A 139 0.95 39.11 2.11
N SER A 140 1.95 39.71 1.47
CA SER A 140 2.75 39.05 0.43
C SER A 140 3.61 37.93 1.00
N GLU A 141 4.20 38.13 2.18
CA GLU A 141 4.98 37.12 2.93
C GLU A 141 4.09 35.98 3.44
N LEU A 142 2.94 36.29 4.04
CA LEU A 142 1.99 35.28 4.51
C LEU A 142 1.35 34.46 3.39
N ALA A 143 1.29 34.99 2.17
CA ALA A 143 0.80 34.29 0.98
C ALA A 143 1.85 33.38 0.33
N GLN A 144 3.13 33.44 0.72
CA GLN A 144 4.16 32.53 0.21
C GLN A 144 3.95 31.10 0.71
N PRO A 145 4.52 30.08 0.03
CA PRO A 145 4.39 28.68 0.43
C PRO A 145 4.80 28.38 1.88
N ASP A 146 5.75 29.15 2.43
CA ASP A 146 6.25 29.04 3.79
C ASP A 146 5.60 30.03 4.77
N GLY A 147 4.59 30.79 4.35
CA GLY A 147 3.90 31.79 5.20
C GLY A 147 3.28 31.18 6.46
N SER A 148 2.91 29.90 6.45
CA SER A 148 2.43 29.17 7.63
C SER A 148 3.49 29.00 8.73
N SER A 149 4.78 29.10 8.39
CA SER A 149 5.88 29.10 9.36
C SER A 149 5.97 30.41 10.15
N MET A 150 5.32 31.48 9.67
CA MET A 150 5.30 32.80 10.30
C MET A 150 4.16 32.95 11.32
N ILE A 151 3.24 31.97 11.40
CA ILE A 151 2.09 32.00 12.29
C ILE A 151 2.34 31.08 13.50
N GLY A 152 2.41 31.66 14.69
CA GLY A 152 2.55 30.89 15.94
C GLY A 152 1.28 30.08 16.28
N ASN A 153 1.47 28.85 16.77
CA ASN A 153 0.39 27.93 17.16
C ASN A 153 0.50 27.49 18.64
N GLY A 154 1.08 28.33 19.50
CA GLY A 154 1.21 28.09 20.95
C GLY A 154 2.26 27.06 21.39
N ILE A 155 2.57 26.07 20.55
CA ILE A 155 3.62 25.05 20.79
C ILE A 155 4.71 25.03 19.69
N GLY A 156 4.62 25.95 18.74
CA GLY A 156 5.44 26.01 17.52
C GLY A 156 4.76 26.94 16.52
N THR A 157 4.81 26.57 15.25
CA THR A 157 4.16 27.28 14.13
C THR A 157 2.95 26.51 13.62
N VAL A 158 2.12 27.14 12.78
CA VAL A 158 1.06 26.45 12.04
C VAL A 158 1.66 25.41 11.09
N SER A 159 2.81 25.70 10.48
CA SER A 159 3.54 24.75 9.62
C SER A 159 3.89 23.45 10.34
N ASP A 160 4.28 23.52 11.62
CA ASP A 160 4.58 22.34 12.44
C ASP A 160 3.34 21.44 12.66
N ALA A 161 2.15 22.05 12.69
CA ALA A 161 0.89 21.33 12.84
C ALA A 161 0.32 20.79 11.51
N LEU A 162 0.77 21.30 10.36
CA LEU A 162 0.37 20.81 9.04
C LEU A 162 1.17 19.55 8.67
N THR A 163 0.69 18.41 9.14
CA THR A 163 1.36 17.09 8.96
C THR A 163 1.01 16.40 7.65
N TYR A 164 -0.09 16.78 7.02
CA TYR A 164 -0.64 16.13 5.82
C TYR A 164 -0.46 16.99 4.57
N ILE A 165 -0.23 16.29 3.47
CA ILE A 165 -0.27 16.85 2.11
C ILE A 165 -1.43 16.19 1.38
N THR A 166 -2.21 16.97 0.63
CA THR A 166 -3.33 16.45 -0.17
C THR A 166 -3.13 16.78 -1.65
N PRO A 167 -3.62 15.95 -2.59
CA PRO A 167 -3.50 16.24 -4.02
C PRO A 167 -4.11 17.59 -4.42
N GLU A 168 -5.15 18.05 -3.73
CA GLU A 168 -5.85 19.30 -4.00
C GLU A 168 -4.95 20.54 -3.84
N GLN A 169 -3.94 20.47 -2.96
CA GLN A 169 -2.97 21.56 -2.78
C GLN A 169 -2.12 21.82 -4.04
N PHE A 170 -2.08 20.87 -4.98
CA PHE A 170 -1.37 21.02 -6.25
C PHE A 170 -2.29 21.42 -7.41
N ALA A 171 -3.61 21.44 -7.23
CA ALA A 171 -4.56 21.62 -8.32
C ALA A 171 -4.39 22.97 -9.05
N GLU A 172 -4.06 24.05 -8.33
CA GLU A 172 -3.83 25.38 -8.91
C GLU A 172 -2.63 25.42 -9.86
N GLN A 173 -1.64 24.54 -9.67
CA GLN A 173 -0.46 24.44 -10.55
C GLN A 173 -0.77 23.72 -11.88
N TYR A 174 -1.93 23.06 -11.97
CA TYR A 174 -2.36 22.26 -13.13
C TYR A 174 -3.79 22.66 -13.56
N PRO A 175 -4.01 23.91 -13.99
CA PRO A 175 -5.34 24.39 -14.34
C PRO A 175 -5.95 23.59 -15.50
N GLY A 176 -7.14 23.04 -15.28
CA GLY A 176 -7.88 22.25 -16.28
C GLY A 176 -7.48 20.76 -16.34
N GLU A 177 -6.49 20.32 -15.55
CA GLU A 177 -6.19 18.90 -15.41
C GLU A 177 -7.35 18.18 -14.69
N THR A 178 -7.76 17.04 -15.25
CA THR A 178 -8.89 16.23 -14.74
C THR A 178 -8.45 14.84 -14.32
N ASN A 179 -7.25 14.41 -14.72
CA ASN A 179 -6.62 13.18 -14.30
C ASN A 179 -5.91 13.38 -12.96
N TRP A 180 -6.57 12.98 -11.87
CA TRP A 180 -6.05 13.15 -10.52
C TRP A 180 -4.75 12.39 -10.25
N ALA A 181 -4.38 11.40 -11.06
CA ALA A 181 -3.09 10.74 -10.94
C ALA A 181 -1.92 11.72 -11.06
N VAL A 182 -2.05 12.80 -11.84
CA VAL A 182 -1.03 13.85 -11.96
C VAL A 182 -0.79 14.52 -10.60
N MET A 183 -1.85 15.02 -9.97
CA MET A 183 -1.78 15.70 -8.68
C MET A 183 -1.38 14.75 -7.54
N ILE A 184 -1.85 13.50 -7.56
CA ILE A 184 -1.46 12.48 -6.57
C ILE A 184 0.03 12.17 -6.68
N ASN A 185 0.55 11.96 -7.90
CA ASN A 185 1.98 11.71 -8.11
C ASN A 185 2.83 12.89 -7.64
N LYS A 186 2.37 14.13 -7.84
CA LYS A 186 3.02 15.34 -7.31
C LYS A 186 3.02 15.40 -5.78
N ALA A 187 1.89 15.06 -5.15
CA ALA A 187 1.80 14.96 -3.71
C ALA A 187 2.76 13.89 -3.15
N TYR A 188 2.91 12.75 -3.82
CA TYR A 188 3.86 11.69 -3.43
C TYR A 188 5.32 12.12 -3.58
N GLU A 189 5.68 12.80 -4.67
CA GLU A 189 7.01 13.38 -4.85
C GLU A 189 7.34 14.36 -3.71
N TYR A 190 6.46 15.32 -3.46
CA TYR A 190 6.64 16.32 -2.42
C TYR A 190 6.71 15.69 -1.03
N ALA A 191 5.81 14.77 -0.71
CA ALA A 191 5.77 14.11 0.59
C ALA A 191 7.04 13.30 0.87
N ARG A 192 7.59 12.66 -0.17
CA ARG A 192 8.85 11.92 -0.08
C ARG A 192 10.03 12.84 0.26
N GLU A 193 10.09 14.01 -0.38
CA GLU A 193 11.18 14.98 -0.20
C GLU A 193 11.11 15.72 1.14
N ASN A 194 9.90 15.88 1.69
CA ASN A 194 9.64 16.67 2.90
C ASN A 194 9.24 15.83 4.12
N GLY A 195 9.24 14.49 4.02
CA GLY A 195 8.88 13.59 5.13
C GLY A 195 7.43 13.73 5.61
N LYS A 196 6.50 14.11 4.72
CA LYS A 196 5.08 14.31 5.04
C LYS A 196 4.26 13.05 4.77
N THR A 197 3.05 13.01 5.31
CA THR A 197 2.06 11.96 5.01
C THR A 197 1.07 12.46 3.98
N VAL A 198 0.75 11.66 2.96
CA VAL A 198 -0.30 12.04 2.00
C VAL A 198 -1.66 11.56 2.48
N LEU A 199 -2.63 12.47 2.45
CA LEU A 199 -4.03 12.20 2.74
C LEU A 199 -4.83 12.21 1.43
N LEU A 200 -5.40 11.05 1.07
CA LEU A 200 -6.36 10.90 -0.01
C LEU A 200 -7.76 10.83 0.63
N ALA A 201 -8.54 11.91 0.55
CA ALA A 201 -9.81 12.02 1.26
C ALA A 201 -11.04 12.09 0.35
N ASN A 202 -10.83 12.31 -0.95
CA ASN A 202 -11.91 12.51 -1.92
C ASN A 202 -12.04 11.34 -2.90
N VAL A 203 -12.92 11.51 -3.88
CA VAL A 203 -12.99 10.63 -5.04
C VAL A 203 -12.05 11.16 -6.13
N TYR A 204 -11.09 10.33 -6.54
CA TYR A 204 -10.04 10.69 -7.48
C TYR A 204 -10.22 9.91 -8.79
N HIS A 205 -10.71 10.60 -9.82
CA HIS A 205 -10.83 10.05 -11.17
C HIS A 205 -9.47 10.08 -11.88
N ILE A 206 -8.99 8.93 -12.35
CA ILE A 206 -7.67 8.78 -12.97
C ILE A 206 -7.75 8.17 -14.36
N ARG A 207 -6.78 8.53 -15.21
CA ARG A 207 -6.58 7.98 -16.57
C ARG A 207 -5.17 7.44 -16.79
N THR A 208 -4.29 7.64 -15.81
CA THR A 208 -2.92 7.13 -15.81
C THR A 208 -2.57 6.56 -14.44
N SER A 209 -1.48 5.81 -14.37
CA SER A 209 -1.04 5.17 -13.12
C SER A 209 -0.65 6.16 -12.03
N ILE A 210 -0.94 5.77 -10.80
CA ILE A 210 -0.37 6.36 -9.58
C ILE A 210 0.90 5.60 -9.21
N ILE A 211 1.98 6.31 -8.92
CA ILE A 211 3.28 5.75 -8.55
C ILE A 211 3.63 6.16 -7.12
N HIS A 212 3.34 5.27 -6.18
CA HIS A 212 3.63 5.40 -4.76
C HIS A 212 5.07 4.97 -4.47
N TYR A 213 5.95 5.96 -4.39
CA TYR A 213 7.36 5.72 -4.09
C TYR A 213 7.64 5.36 -2.63
N ASP A 214 8.77 4.69 -2.45
CA ASP A 214 9.37 4.41 -1.16
C ASP A 214 9.52 5.66 -0.27
N GLY A 215 9.32 5.49 1.03
CA GLY A 215 9.41 6.57 2.02
C GLY A 215 8.14 7.41 2.19
N VAL A 216 7.11 7.21 1.37
CA VAL A 216 5.84 7.94 1.48
C VAL A 216 4.85 7.17 2.34
N ARG A 217 4.32 7.81 3.39
CA ARG A 217 3.17 7.32 4.16
C ARG A 217 1.88 7.83 3.55
N VAL A 218 0.87 6.97 3.48
CA VAL A 218 -0.42 7.33 2.87
C VAL A 218 -1.57 6.94 3.78
N ILE A 219 -2.46 7.90 4.00
CA ILE A 219 -3.77 7.71 4.59
C ILE A 219 -4.79 7.92 3.48
N ASN A 220 -5.38 6.85 2.98
CA ASN A 220 -6.53 6.89 2.11
C ASN A 220 -7.80 6.68 2.94
N SER A 221 -8.75 7.60 2.77
CA SER A 221 -10.13 7.52 3.25
C SER A 221 -11.13 7.76 2.10
N GLY A 222 -10.62 8.06 0.90
CA GLY A 222 -11.38 8.29 -0.31
C GLY A 222 -11.44 7.07 -1.23
N LYS A 223 -11.74 7.31 -2.50
CA LYS A 223 -11.85 6.28 -3.56
C LYS A 223 -11.05 6.71 -4.79
N ILE A 224 -10.36 5.77 -5.42
CA ILE A 224 -9.69 6.00 -6.71
C ILE A 224 -10.52 5.32 -7.80
N ILE A 225 -10.95 6.12 -8.78
CA ILE A 225 -11.83 5.69 -9.87
C ILE A 225 -11.05 5.74 -11.17
N CYS A 226 -10.79 4.56 -11.74
CA CYS A 226 -10.01 4.39 -12.94
C CYS A 226 -10.91 4.45 -14.18
N ASP A 227 -10.59 5.33 -15.11
CA ASP A 227 -11.20 5.33 -16.44
C ASP A 227 -10.82 4.03 -17.19
N PRO A 228 -11.79 3.25 -17.69
CA PRO A 228 -11.52 2.04 -18.48
C PRO A 228 -10.73 2.29 -19.76
N ALA A 229 -10.78 3.51 -20.31
CA ALA A 229 -10.01 3.93 -21.48
C ALA A 229 -8.63 4.53 -21.12
N GLY A 230 -8.25 4.54 -19.84
CA GLY A 230 -6.96 5.05 -19.37
C GLY A 230 -5.76 4.18 -19.81
N ASP A 231 -4.59 4.82 -19.86
CA ASP A 231 -3.30 4.15 -20.08
C ASP A 231 -2.56 3.99 -18.76
N TYR A 232 -2.51 2.75 -18.26
CA TYR A 232 -1.90 2.40 -16.97
C TYR A 232 -0.53 1.74 -17.12
N SER A 233 0.14 2.02 -18.24
CA SER A 233 1.50 1.55 -18.52
C SER A 233 2.52 2.38 -17.75
N VAL A 234 3.37 1.72 -16.96
CA VAL A 234 4.44 2.37 -16.17
C VAL A 234 5.77 1.73 -16.52
N ASN A 235 6.77 2.54 -16.83
CA ASN A 235 8.14 2.05 -16.94
C ASN A 235 8.81 2.16 -15.57
N THR A 236 9.18 1.01 -15.00
CA THR A 236 9.98 0.94 -13.77
C THR A 236 11.43 0.58 -14.11
N PRO A 237 12.39 0.85 -13.22
CA PRO A 237 13.77 0.38 -13.37
C PRO A 237 13.90 -1.14 -13.54
N SER A 238 12.92 -1.91 -13.04
CA SER A 238 12.92 -3.37 -13.12
C SER A 238 12.08 -3.93 -14.27
N GLY A 239 11.48 -3.07 -15.09
CA GLY A 239 10.71 -3.44 -16.27
C GLY A 239 9.36 -2.71 -16.37
N PRO A 240 8.69 -2.83 -17.52
CA PRO A 240 7.36 -2.26 -17.69
C PRO A 240 6.33 -3.00 -16.82
N GLU A 241 5.48 -2.23 -16.16
CA GLU A 241 4.28 -2.70 -15.48
C GLU A 241 3.03 -2.14 -16.15
N ASN A 242 1.92 -2.87 -16.02
CA ASN A 242 0.60 -2.35 -16.38
C ASN A 242 -0.27 -2.37 -15.12
N ALA A 243 -0.32 -1.25 -14.42
CA ALA A 243 -0.86 -1.14 -13.07
C ALA A 243 -1.53 0.21 -12.86
N ALA A 244 -2.76 0.23 -12.37
CA ALA A 244 -3.42 1.49 -12.02
C ALA A 244 -2.78 2.14 -10.78
N TYR A 245 -2.29 1.33 -9.84
CA TYR A 245 -1.54 1.78 -8.68
C TYR A 245 -0.27 0.96 -8.49
N LEU A 246 0.88 1.59 -8.57
CA LEU A 246 2.19 0.96 -8.40
C LEU A 246 2.85 1.45 -7.13
N ILE A 247 3.20 0.54 -6.22
CA ILE A 247 4.05 0.78 -5.06
C ILE A 247 5.45 0.31 -5.40
N THR A 248 6.43 1.21 -5.39
CA THR A 248 7.80 0.87 -5.81
C THR A 248 8.88 1.81 -5.25
N THR A 249 10.15 1.57 -5.59
CA THR A 249 11.27 2.48 -5.29
C THR A 249 11.53 3.44 -6.45
N LYS A 250 11.91 4.69 -6.16
CA LYS A 250 12.15 5.71 -7.21
C LYS A 250 13.29 5.36 -8.19
N ASN A 251 14.25 4.51 -7.78
CA ASN A 251 15.46 4.19 -8.56
C ASN A 251 15.76 2.69 -8.68
N GLY A 252 14.82 1.79 -8.33
CA GLY A 252 15.04 0.34 -8.43
C GLY A 252 16.08 -0.24 -7.48
N MET A 253 16.67 0.58 -6.61
CA MET A 253 17.50 0.14 -5.50
C MET A 253 16.73 0.29 -4.20
N TYR A 254 16.65 -0.81 -3.45
CA TYR A 254 16.05 -0.84 -2.14
C TYR A 254 16.81 0.08 -1.17
N ASN A 255 16.16 1.14 -0.72
CA ASN A 255 16.64 1.98 0.36
C ASN A 255 16.08 1.44 1.69
N GLN A 256 16.93 1.15 2.68
CA GLN A 256 16.56 0.56 3.98
C GLN A 256 15.77 1.52 4.89
N ILE A 257 14.91 2.38 4.33
CA ILE A 257 14.03 3.23 5.12
C ILE A 257 12.93 2.33 5.70
N LYS A 258 13.16 1.91 6.95
CA LYS A 258 12.25 1.06 7.71
C LYS A 258 10.92 1.78 7.94
N GLY A 259 9.82 1.17 7.50
CA GLY A 259 8.47 1.50 7.97
C GLY A 259 7.65 2.39 7.03
N MET A 260 7.26 1.84 5.88
CA MET A 260 6.17 2.39 5.07
C MET A 260 4.83 1.85 5.51
N TYR A 261 3.84 2.73 5.48
CA TYR A 261 2.47 2.40 5.85
C TYR A 261 1.47 3.01 4.86
N LEU A 262 0.56 2.16 4.39
CA LEU A 262 -0.64 2.52 3.65
C LEU A 262 -1.82 1.98 4.43
N ASN A 263 -2.69 2.85 4.97
CA ASN A 263 -3.78 2.40 5.84
C ASN A 263 -4.83 1.56 5.08
N SER A 264 -5.23 2.03 3.91
CA SER A 264 -6.23 1.39 3.07
C SER A 264 -6.05 1.86 1.62
N LEU A 265 -6.61 1.12 0.68
CA LEU A 265 -6.69 1.51 -0.71
C LEU A 265 -7.98 1.00 -1.30
N TYR A 266 -8.77 1.88 -1.89
CA TYR A 266 -9.94 1.52 -2.69
C TYR A 266 -9.72 1.98 -4.11
N ILE A 267 -9.71 1.03 -5.06
CA ILE A 267 -9.51 1.30 -6.48
C ILE A 267 -10.50 0.51 -7.32
N ALA A 268 -11.25 1.20 -8.17
CA ALA A 268 -12.34 0.61 -8.95
C ALA A 268 -12.54 1.39 -10.25
N HIS A 269 -13.36 0.87 -11.19
CA HIS A 269 -13.79 1.64 -12.38
C HIS A 269 -14.97 2.60 -12.11
N THR A 270 -15.69 2.39 -11.01
CA THR A 270 -16.89 3.16 -10.65
C THR A 270 -16.99 3.38 -9.15
N GLU A 271 -17.69 4.44 -8.76
CA GLU A 271 -17.95 4.80 -7.36
C GLU A 271 -18.90 3.81 -6.67
N ASP A 272 -19.82 3.20 -7.43
CA ASP A 272 -20.90 2.32 -6.95
C ASP A 272 -20.85 0.92 -7.59
N VAL A 273 -20.25 -0.04 -6.87
CA VAL A 273 -20.03 -1.40 -7.36
C VAL A 273 -21.31 -2.26 -7.29
N GLU A 274 -22.24 -1.93 -6.40
CA GLU A 274 -23.43 -2.76 -6.12
C GLU A 274 -24.55 -2.65 -7.18
N THR A 275 -24.55 -1.61 -8.02
CA THR A 275 -25.66 -1.29 -8.94
C THR A 275 -25.36 -1.53 -10.43
N THR A 276 -24.10 -1.74 -10.80
CA THR A 276 -23.67 -1.69 -12.22
C THR A 276 -23.79 -3.01 -12.99
N GLY A 277 -24.15 -4.11 -12.34
CA GLY A 277 -24.36 -5.42 -12.99
C GLY A 277 -23.11 -5.97 -13.70
N TYR A 278 -23.28 -6.99 -14.55
CA TYR A 278 -22.19 -7.65 -15.28
C TYR A 278 -21.69 -6.90 -16.53
N THR A 279 -22.19 -5.68 -16.79
CA THR A 279 -22.00 -4.97 -18.05
C THR A 279 -20.98 -3.83 -17.99
N ALA A 280 -20.36 -3.62 -16.83
CA ALA A 280 -19.36 -2.57 -16.66
C ALA A 280 -18.07 -2.88 -17.44
N PRO A 281 -17.48 -1.89 -18.14
CA PRO A 281 -16.20 -2.06 -18.81
C PRO A 281 -15.10 -2.35 -17.80
N ALA A 282 -14.31 -3.39 -18.07
CA ALA A 282 -13.21 -3.79 -17.23
C ALA A 282 -11.94 -2.98 -17.59
N ILE A 283 -11.07 -2.76 -16.60
CA ILE A 283 -9.84 -1.98 -16.74
C ILE A 283 -8.74 -2.92 -17.25
N ASN A 284 -8.12 -2.57 -18.38
CA ASN A 284 -7.02 -3.34 -18.98
C ASN A 284 -5.67 -3.10 -18.28
N ALA A 285 -5.65 -3.31 -16.97
CA ALA A 285 -4.49 -3.17 -16.10
C ALA A 285 -4.58 -4.15 -14.93
N LYS A 286 -3.51 -4.26 -14.15
CA LYS A 286 -3.56 -4.78 -12.78
C LYS A 286 -4.08 -3.67 -11.86
N GLY A 287 -4.79 -4.03 -10.78
CA GLY A 287 -5.26 -3.06 -9.79
C GLY A 287 -4.10 -2.42 -9.05
N VAL A 288 -3.41 -3.24 -8.25
CA VAL A 288 -2.25 -2.82 -7.47
C VAL A 288 -1.06 -3.70 -7.78
N VAL A 289 0.09 -3.09 -8.04
CA VAL A 289 1.39 -3.78 -8.13
C VAL A 289 2.29 -3.28 -7.02
N ILE A 290 2.96 -4.19 -6.32
CA ILE A 290 3.95 -3.87 -5.28
C ILE A 290 5.27 -4.46 -5.74
N SER A 291 6.21 -3.66 -6.23
CA SER A 291 7.45 -4.16 -6.84
C SER A 291 8.67 -3.42 -6.31
N ASP A 292 9.80 -4.13 -6.22
CA ASP A 292 11.11 -3.54 -5.89
C ASP A 292 11.16 -2.85 -4.53
N ILE A 293 10.39 -3.36 -3.57
CA ILE A 293 10.21 -2.75 -2.25
C ILE A 293 10.19 -3.78 -1.14
N ALA A 294 10.57 -3.38 0.07
CA ALA A 294 10.54 -4.24 1.25
C ALA A 294 10.07 -3.49 2.50
N SER A 295 9.72 -4.23 3.54
CA SER A 295 9.33 -3.71 4.86
C SER A 295 8.15 -2.71 4.84
N ILE A 296 7.16 -2.98 3.99
CA ILE A 296 5.90 -2.22 3.89
C ILE A 296 4.78 -2.95 4.62
N THR A 297 3.92 -2.19 5.30
CA THR A 297 2.66 -2.70 5.87
C THR A 297 1.48 -1.98 5.23
N ILE A 298 0.57 -2.75 4.66
CA ILE A 298 -0.66 -2.28 4.03
C ILE A 298 -1.83 -2.80 4.84
N GLY A 299 -2.69 -1.90 5.31
CA GLY A 299 -3.85 -2.28 6.11
C GLY A 299 -4.89 -3.02 5.29
N SER A 300 -5.47 -2.38 4.26
CA SER A 300 -6.46 -3.02 3.39
C SER A 300 -6.26 -2.61 1.93
N ILE A 301 -6.46 -3.55 0.99
CA ILE A 301 -6.51 -3.27 -0.44
C ILE A 301 -7.84 -3.76 -0.99
N LYS A 302 -8.56 -2.91 -1.71
CA LYS A 302 -9.80 -3.26 -2.40
C LYS A 302 -9.70 -2.90 -3.87
N THR A 303 -9.72 -3.91 -4.74
CA THR A 303 -9.63 -3.73 -6.19
C THR A 303 -10.87 -4.28 -6.89
N PHE A 304 -11.45 -3.50 -7.82
CA PHE A 304 -12.65 -3.91 -8.55
C PHE A 304 -12.53 -3.65 -10.06
N GLY A 305 -12.57 -4.72 -10.84
CA GLY A 305 -12.72 -4.68 -12.30
C GLY A 305 -11.43 -4.72 -13.12
N PHE A 306 -10.34 -5.23 -12.56
CA PHE A 306 -9.03 -5.28 -13.23
C PHE A 306 -8.81 -6.58 -13.98
N LEU A 307 -8.67 -6.50 -15.31
CA LEU A 307 -8.57 -7.64 -16.23
C LEU A 307 -7.27 -8.43 -16.08
N LEU A 308 -6.17 -7.78 -15.70
CA LEU A 308 -4.85 -8.40 -15.64
C LEU A 308 -4.48 -8.91 -14.23
N GLY A 309 -5.39 -8.74 -13.27
CA GLY A 309 -5.24 -9.19 -11.89
C GLY A 309 -5.59 -8.08 -10.89
N GLY A 310 -6.04 -8.47 -9.71
CA GLY A 310 -6.40 -7.52 -8.65
C GLY A 310 -5.17 -6.93 -7.98
N VAL A 311 -4.39 -7.80 -7.31
CA VAL A 311 -3.16 -7.41 -6.61
C VAL A 311 -2.01 -8.32 -7.05
N ASP A 312 -0.87 -7.71 -7.40
CA ASP A 312 0.36 -8.41 -7.75
C ASP A 312 1.50 -7.95 -6.84
N VAL A 313 1.96 -8.85 -5.99
CA VAL A 313 3.06 -8.63 -5.06
C VAL A 313 4.33 -9.19 -5.69
N GLY A 314 5.24 -8.32 -6.09
CA GLY A 314 6.53 -8.61 -6.72
C GLY A 314 6.61 -8.19 -8.18
N GLY A 315 5.47 -8.00 -8.86
CA GLY A 315 5.42 -7.56 -10.25
C GLY A 315 6.28 -8.42 -11.19
N THR A 316 6.76 -7.78 -12.25
CA THR A 316 7.67 -8.32 -13.26
C THR A 316 9.06 -8.59 -12.68
N ALA A 317 9.49 -7.76 -11.73
CA ALA A 317 10.80 -7.86 -11.11
C ALA A 317 10.98 -9.15 -10.29
N GLY A 318 9.91 -9.60 -9.62
CA GLY A 318 9.98 -10.62 -8.58
C GLY A 318 10.84 -10.20 -7.38
N LYS A 319 11.02 -8.89 -7.20
CA LYS A 319 11.88 -8.31 -6.16
C LYS A 319 11.03 -7.70 -5.07
N GLY A 320 11.45 -7.94 -3.82
CA GLY A 320 10.80 -7.47 -2.61
C GLY A 320 10.76 -8.54 -1.54
N TYR A 321 10.58 -8.15 -0.28
CA TYR A 321 10.49 -9.05 0.88
C TYR A 321 9.88 -8.32 2.08
N GLU A 322 9.53 -9.02 3.17
CA GLU A 322 8.93 -8.41 4.36
C GLU A 322 7.67 -7.55 4.06
N ILE A 323 6.90 -7.95 3.04
CA ILE A 323 5.65 -7.28 2.69
C ILE A 323 4.56 -7.82 3.60
N ARG A 324 3.81 -6.93 4.24
CA ARG A 324 2.67 -7.29 5.09
C ARG A 324 1.39 -6.67 4.54
N ILE A 325 0.42 -7.51 4.21
CA ILE A 325 -0.92 -7.08 3.81
C ILE A 325 -1.90 -7.68 4.82
N LEU A 326 -2.62 -6.83 5.55
CA LEU A 326 -3.52 -7.29 6.61
C LEU A 326 -4.89 -7.71 6.09
N ASP A 327 -5.30 -7.17 4.95
CA ASP A 327 -6.54 -7.51 4.22
C ASP A 327 -6.36 -7.15 2.75
N ALA A 328 -6.82 -8.02 1.84
CA ALA A 328 -6.97 -7.66 0.43
C ALA A 328 -8.16 -8.35 -0.21
N THR A 329 -9.08 -7.56 -0.75
CA THR A 329 -10.19 -8.04 -1.56
C THR A 329 -10.00 -7.61 -3.01
N SER A 330 -10.13 -8.56 -3.93
CA SER A 330 -10.08 -8.28 -5.36
C SER A 330 -11.29 -8.90 -6.04
N TRP A 331 -11.90 -8.18 -6.98
CA TRP A 331 -13.09 -8.68 -7.66
C TRP A 331 -13.09 -8.27 -9.13
N ILE A 332 -13.50 -9.16 -10.03
CA ILE A 332 -13.53 -8.92 -11.48
C ILE A 332 -14.93 -9.12 -12.06
N TYR A 333 -15.37 -8.22 -12.96
CA TYR A 333 -16.66 -8.29 -13.67
C TYR A 333 -16.80 -9.49 -14.59
N GLN A 334 -15.76 -9.72 -15.38
CA GLN A 334 -15.68 -10.81 -16.33
C GLN A 334 -14.21 -10.95 -16.71
N TRP A 335 -13.64 -12.14 -16.62
CA TRP A 335 -12.32 -12.37 -17.18
C TRP A 335 -12.41 -12.64 -18.68
N THR A 336 -11.38 -12.23 -19.41
CA THR A 336 -11.14 -12.60 -20.81
C THR A 336 -10.14 -13.74 -20.93
N ASP A 337 -9.28 -13.91 -19.91
CA ASP A 337 -8.34 -15.01 -19.77
C ASP A 337 -8.46 -15.66 -18.39
N SER A 338 -8.83 -16.94 -18.38
CA SER A 338 -8.99 -17.73 -17.16
C SER A 338 -7.67 -18.02 -16.42
N ASN A 339 -6.51 -17.71 -17.01
CA ASN A 339 -5.21 -17.88 -16.36
C ASN A 339 -4.84 -16.73 -15.43
N ILE A 340 -5.57 -15.62 -15.50
CA ILE A 340 -5.32 -14.46 -14.66
C ILE A 340 -5.70 -14.77 -13.22
N ALA A 341 -4.79 -14.38 -12.31
CA ALA A 341 -4.98 -14.52 -10.88
C ALA A 341 -5.49 -13.22 -10.25
N GLY A 342 -6.38 -13.34 -9.27
CA GLY A 342 -6.85 -12.18 -8.51
C GLY A 342 -5.82 -11.65 -7.51
N PHE A 343 -4.95 -12.54 -7.03
CA PHE A 343 -3.82 -12.21 -6.15
C PHE A 343 -2.57 -13.00 -6.57
N VAL A 344 -1.48 -12.32 -6.87
CA VAL A 344 -0.19 -12.92 -7.25
C VAL A 344 0.85 -12.63 -6.19
N VAL A 345 1.66 -13.63 -5.83
CA VAL A 345 2.82 -13.46 -4.95
C VAL A 345 4.07 -13.99 -5.64
N ASN A 346 4.97 -13.07 -5.95
CA ASN A 346 6.25 -13.25 -6.61
C ASN A 346 7.41 -12.70 -5.77
N VAL A 347 7.24 -12.67 -4.44
CA VAL A 347 8.24 -12.27 -3.43
C VAL A 347 8.40 -13.35 -2.36
N GLN A 348 9.38 -13.21 -1.47
CA GLN A 348 9.60 -14.13 -0.34
C GLN A 348 9.49 -13.39 1.00
N ASP A 349 9.53 -14.13 2.12
CA ASP A 349 9.55 -13.59 3.48
C ASP A 349 8.42 -12.59 3.80
N SER A 350 7.24 -12.82 3.24
CA SER A 350 6.10 -11.91 3.34
C SER A 350 4.90 -12.56 4.03
N THR A 351 4.01 -11.74 4.59
CA THR A 351 2.81 -12.20 5.31
C THR A 351 1.55 -11.56 4.74
N PHE A 352 0.56 -12.39 4.46
CA PHE A 352 -0.70 -11.97 3.84
C PHE A 352 -1.88 -12.52 4.64
N ASN A 353 -2.72 -11.63 5.16
CA ASN A 353 -3.88 -11.99 5.95
C ASN A 353 -5.17 -11.66 5.19
N ASP A 354 -6.19 -12.49 5.37
CA ASP A 354 -7.57 -12.26 4.93
C ASP A 354 -7.65 -11.88 3.43
N ILE A 355 -6.94 -12.64 2.59
CA ILE A 355 -6.83 -12.40 1.15
C ILE A 355 -8.00 -13.06 0.40
N ALA A 356 -8.88 -12.25 -0.20
CA ALA A 356 -10.12 -12.70 -0.83
C ALA A 356 -10.28 -12.24 -2.30
N PRO A 357 -9.54 -12.86 -3.25
CA PRO A 357 -9.77 -12.65 -4.67
C PRO A 357 -11.02 -13.41 -5.13
N THR A 358 -11.83 -12.74 -5.94
CA THR A 358 -13.17 -13.21 -6.30
C THR A 358 -13.39 -13.17 -7.80
N GLY A 359 -13.93 -14.26 -8.34
CA GLY A 359 -14.37 -14.35 -9.73
C GLY A 359 -13.25 -14.45 -10.75
N TYR A 360 -11.99 -14.34 -10.33
CA TYR A 360 -10.82 -14.58 -11.17
C TYR A 360 -10.68 -16.07 -11.48
N GLY A 361 -10.14 -16.38 -12.67
CA GLY A 361 -9.91 -17.76 -13.07
C GLY A 361 -8.93 -18.49 -12.13
N VAL A 362 -7.88 -17.80 -11.67
CA VAL A 362 -7.06 -18.27 -10.55
C VAL A 362 -7.32 -17.38 -9.34
N GLY A 363 -7.57 -17.97 -8.18
CA GLY A 363 -7.75 -17.21 -6.94
C GLY A 363 -6.42 -16.56 -6.52
N ILE A 364 -5.54 -17.38 -5.95
CA ILE A 364 -4.22 -16.96 -5.45
C ILE A 364 -3.13 -17.76 -6.17
N ASP A 365 -2.14 -17.05 -6.71
CA ASP A 365 -1.02 -17.60 -7.45
C ASP A 365 0.32 -17.32 -6.74
N MET A 366 0.87 -18.34 -6.08
CA MET A 366 2.07 -18.26 -5.25
C MET A 366 3.29 -18.69 -6.08
N LYS A 367 3.85 -17.73 -6.81
CA LYS A 367 5.03 -17.92 -7.67
C LYS A 367 6.32 -18.10 -6.88
N GLN A 368 6.39 -17.53 -5.68
CA GLN A 368 7.57 -17.58 -4.79
C GLN A 368 7.24 -18.18 -3.42
N GLY A 369 8.28 -18.64 -2.74
CA GLY A 369 8.22 -19.45 -1.52
C GLY A 369 8.40 -18.65 -0.23
N MET A 370 8.43 -19.36 0.91
CA MET A 370 8.73 -18.78 2.23
C MET A 370 7.76 -17.68 2.71
N ASN A 371 6.52 -17.68 2.20
CA ASN A 371 5.50 -16.74 2.63
C ASN A 371 4.51 -17.37 3.61
N VAL A 372 3.86 -16.53 4.41
CA VAL A 372 2.80 -16.91 5.34
C VAL A 372 1.47 -16.32 4.88
N TYR A 373 0.45 -17.17 4.80
CA TYR A 373 -0.91 -16.80 4.46
C TYR A 373 -1.85 -17.19 5.59
N VAL A 374 -2.64 -16.23 6.09
CA VAL A 374 -3.60 -16.47 7.16
C VAL A 374 -5.00 -16.16 6.67
N ASN A 375 -5.91 -17.12 6.79
CA ASN A 375 -7.29 -17.03 6.31
C ASN A 375 -7.46 -16.63 4.84
N PRO A 376 -6.62 -17.07 3.87
CA PRO A 376 -6.88 -16.73 2.50
C PRO A 376 -8.17 -17.42 2.02
N HIS A 377 -9.04 -16.66 1.36
CA HIS A 377 -10.36 -17.08 0.92
C HIS A 377 -10.64 -16.70 -0.54
N PRO A 378 -9.95 -17.33 -1.51
CA PRO A 378 -10.31 -17.18 -2.91
C PRO A 378 -11.65 -17.84 -3.18
N TRP A 379 -12.50 -17.17 -3.99
CA TRP A 379 -13.78 -17.75 -4.37
C TRP A 379 -14.22 -17.43 -5.80
N GLY A 380 -14.93 -18.39 -6.42
CA GLY A 380 -15.49 -18.28 -7.76
C GLY A 380 -17.01 -18.21 -7.75
N TYR A 381 -17.60 -17.77 -8.85
CA TYR A 381 -19.04 -17.90 -9.06
C TYR A 381 -19.37 -19.28 -9.65
N PRO A 382 -20.45 -19.93 -9.21
CA PRO A 382 -20.84 -21.24 -9.75
C PRO A 382 -21.17 -21.11 -11.23
N LEU A 383 -20.74 -22.09 -12.04
CA LEU A 383 -21.26 -22.21 -13.40
C LEU A 383 -22.68 -22.75 -13.31
N THR A 384 -23.69 -21.96 -13.65
CA THR A 384 -25.09 -22.41 -13.60
C THR A 384 -25.58 -22.83 -14.98
N GLY A 385 -26.70 -23.56 -15.06
CA GLY A 385 -27.29 -24.00 -16.33
C GLY A 385 -27.65 -22.86 -17.30
N ASN A 386 -27.95 -21.67 -16.77
CA ASN A 386 -28.21 -20.46 -17.54
C ASN A 386 -26.97 -19.54 -17.64
N ASN A 387 -25.83 -20.00 -17.14
CA ASN A 387 -24.58 -19.26 -17.03
C ASN A 387 -24.78 -17.82 -16.50
N MET A 388 -25.41 -17.70 -15.32
CA MET A 388 -25.72 -16.41 -14.69
C MET A 388 -24.48 -15.53 -14.43
N TYR A 389 -23.29 -16.14 -14.43
CA TYR A 389 -22.02 -15.51 -14.10
C TYR A 389 -20.98 -15.86 -15.18
N PRO A 390 -21.13 -15.39 -16.43
CA PRO A 390 -20.25 -15.77 -17.52
C PRO A 390 -18.82 -15.32 -17.23
N ASN A 391 -17.85 -16.23 -17.37
CA ASN A 391 -16.43 -15.96 -17.14
C ASN A 391 -16.14 -15.29 -15.79
N ARG A 392 -16.74 -15.84 -14.72
CA ARG A 392 -16.42 -15.50 -13.32
C ARG A 392 -16.20 -16.74 -12.46
N GLN A 393 -16.06 -17.89 -13.13
CA GLN A 393 -15.70 -19.15 -12.51
C GLN A 393 -14.24 -19.10 -12.09
N MET A 394 -13.96 -19.61 -10.89
CA MET A 394 -12.60 -19.85 -10.45
C MET A 394 -12.22 -21.28 -10.82
N LYS A 395 -11.21 -21.43 -11.67
CA LYS A 395 -10.75 -22.74 -12.14
C LYS A 395 -9.74 -23.37 -11.20
N ILE A 396 -8.94 -22.55 -10.51
CA ILE A 396 -7.97 -22.96 -9.49
C ILE A 396 -8.08 -22.01 -8.30
N GLY A 397 -8.31 -22.54 -7.09
CA GLY A 397 -8.35 -21.72 -5.87
C GLY A 397 -6.96 -21.21 -5.48
N PHE A 398 -6.07 -22.15 -5.22
CA PHE A 398 -4.69 -21.92 -4.81
C PHE A 398 -3.74 -22.61 -5.78
N ARG A 399 -2.93 -21.83 -6.49
CA ARG A 399 -1.82 -22.35 -7.30
C ARG A 399 -0.51 -22.11 -6.57
N ILE A 400 0.12 -23.17 -6.09
CA ILE A 400 1.31 -23.14 -5.23
C ILE A 400 2.52 -23.59 -6.04
N ARG A 401 3.23 -22.63 -6.66
CA ARG A 401 4.31 -22.90 -7.61
C ARG A 401 5.68 -23.09 -6.97
N SER A 402 5.85 -22.56 -5.76
CA SER A 402 7.11 -22.57 -5.02
C SER A 402 6.94 -23.18 -3.64
N GLY A 403 8.06 -23.56 -3.03
CA GLY A 403 8.12 -24.33 -1.80
C GLY A 403 8.23 -23.50 -0.53
N GLY A 404 7.99 -24.12 0.61
CA GLY A 404 8.18 -23.48 1.93
C GLY A 404 7.10 -22.47 2.32
N ASN A 405 5.99 -22.39 1.60
CA ASN A 405 4.87 -21.54 2.01
C ASN A 405 4.10 -22.16 3.18
N THR A 406 3.56 -21.31 4.05
CA THR A 406 2.68 -21.71 5.15
C THR A 406 1.30 -21.09 4.96
N LEU A 407 0.27 -21.91 4.82
CA LEU A 407 -1.12 -21.50 4.71
C LEU A 407 -1.87 -21.98 5.96
N ILE A 408 -2.50 -21.03 6.65
CA ILE A 408 -3.24 -21.26 7.88
C ILE A 408 -4.71 -20.95 7.63
N ARG A 409 -5.58 -21.95 7.78
CA ARG A 409 -7.03 -21.87 7.50
C ARG A 409 -7.35 -21.35 6.08
N PRO A 410 -6.70 -21.87 5.02
CA PRO A 410 -7.09 -21.51 3.66
C PRO A 410 -8.49 -22.06 3.35
N TYR A 411 -9.33 -21.25 2.70
CA TYR A 411 -10.68 -21.64 2.33
C TYR A 411 -10.93 -21.42 0.84
N ALA A 412 -10.95 -22.51 0.06
CA ALA A 412 -11.26 -22.44 -1.37
C ALA A 412 -12.77 -22.63 -1.59
N ASP A 413 -13.44 -21.61 -2.12
CA ASP A 413 -14.90 -21.63 -2.28
C ASP A 413 -15.30 -21.57 -3.75
N THR A 414 -15.98 -22.63 -4.19
CA THR A 414 -16.63 -22.73 -5.50
C THR A 414 -15.63 -22.67 -6.66
N ILE A 415 -15.12 -23.86 -6.98
CA ILE A 415 -14.18 -24.06 -8.08
C ILE A 415 -14.90 -24.79 -9.21
N SER A 416 -14.84 -24.25 -10.41
CA SER A 416 -15.51 -24.83 -11.57
C SER A 416 -14.48 -25.31 -12.58
N ARG A 417 -14.85 -26.32 -13.37
CA ARG A 417 -14.10 -26.62 -14.60
C ARG A 417 -14.55 -25.67 -15.69
N VAL A 418 -13.61 -25.29 -16.56
CA VAL A 418 -13.92 -24.53 -17.78
C VAL A 418 -14.81 -25.37 -18.70
N THR A 419 -14.47 -26.65 -18.86
CA THR A 419 -15.23 -27.64 -19.63
C THR A 419 -15.64 -28.80 -18.73
N ALA A 420 -16.95 -28.95 -18.51
CA ALA A 420 -17.53 -29.94 -17.59
C ALA A 420 -17.25 -31.41 -17.98
N SER A 421 -17.09 -31.71 -19.27
CA SER A 421 -16.79 -33.07 -19.74
C SER A 421 -15.30 -33.43 -19.69
N SER A 422 -14.42 -32.44 -19.49
CA SER A 422 -12.98 -32.65 -19.49
C SER A 422 -12.45 -32.96 -18.09
N VAL A 423 -11.36 -33.72 -18.03
CA VAL A 423 -10.66 -34.06 -16.78
C VAL A 423 -10.08 -32.81 -16.11
N ASN A 424 -9.88 -32.89 -14.80
CA ASN A 424 -9.24 -31.85 -14.03
C ASN A 424 -7.74 -31.78 -14.39
N ASN A 425 -7.26 -30.59 -14.70
CA ASN A 425 -5.84 -30.31 -14.95
C ASN A 425 -5.61 -28.81 -14.86
N LEU A 426 -4.37 -28.37 -15.03
CA LEU A 426 -4.01 -26.95 -14.94
C LEU A 426 -4.80 -26.05 -15.90
N THR A 427 -5.06 -26.53 -17.12
CA THR A 427 -5.75 -25.76 -18.16
C THR A 427 -7.26 -25.69 -17.90
N ASN A 428 -7.88 -26.83 -17.61
CA ASN A 428 -9.33 -26.97 -17.45
C ASN A 428 -9.83 -26.62 -16.03
N GLY A 429 -8.94 -26.65 -15.04
CA GLY A 429 -9.26 -26.37 -13.64
C GLY A 429 -10.07 -27.45 -12.94
N GLY A 430 -10.95 -27.01 -12.04
CA GLY A 430 -11.66 -27.87 -11.09
C GLY A 430 -10.79 -28.31 -9.91
N ILE A 431 -9.80 -27.51 -9.51
CA ILE A 431 -8.80 -27.88 -8.50
C ILE A 431 -8.75 -26.81 -7.40
N ALA A 432 -9.08 -27.16 -6.16
CA ALA A 432 -8.99 -26.20 -5.05
C ALA A 432 -7.53 -25.86 -4.72
N PHE A 433 -6.65 -26.86 -4.57
CA PHE A 433 -5.23 -26.67 -4.29
C PHE A 433 -4.37 -27.39 -5.34
N TYR A 434 -3.70 -26.63 -6.20
CA TYR A 434 -2.74 -27.15 -7.18
C TYR A 434 -1.32 -26.91 -6.65
N ILE A 435 -0.63 -27.98 -6.24
CA ILE A 435 0.66 -27.91 -5.55
C ILE A 435 1.77 -28.41 -6.47
N GLU A 436 2.68 -27.51 -6.85
CA GLU A 436 3.77 -27.80 -7.80
C GLU A 436 5.12 -28.06 -7.13
N ASN A 437 5.29 -27.66 -5.86
CA ASN A 437 6.59 -27.59 -5.22
C ASN A 437 6.58 -28.10 -3.77
N TRP A 438 7.75 -28.08 -3.12
CA TRP A 438 8.04 -28.91 -1.96
C TRP A 438 7.90 -28.17 -0.63
N ARG A 439 7.70 -28.91 0.47
CA ARG A 439 7.75 -28.38 1.85
C ARG A 439 6.77 -27.25 2.18
N ASN A 440 5.62 -27.22 1.53
CA ASN A 440 4.54 -26.33 1.93
C ASN A 440 3.78 -26.92 3.12
N VAL A 441 3.28 -26.06 4.00
CA VAL A 441 2.48 -26.43 5.16
C VAL A 441 1.10 -25.79 5.00
N ILE A 442 0.07 -26.62 4.84
CA ILE A 442 -1.30 -26.19 4.54
C ILE A 442 -2.20 -26.82 5.60
N THR A 443 -2.71 -25.99 6.52
CA THR A 443 -3.35 -26.48 7.75
C THR A 443 -4.74 -25.93 7.96
N ALA A 444 -5.59 -26.70 8.64
CA ALA A 444 -6.98 -26.35 8.92
C ALA A 444 -7.80 -25.95 7.66
N THR A 445 -7.57 -26.62 6.53
CA THR A 445 -8.11 -26.27 5.22
C THR A 445 -9.61 -26.50 5.09
N ALA A 446 -10.32 -25.55 4.50
CA ALA A 446 -11.72 -25.71 4.10
C ALA A 446 -11.88 -25.69 2.57
N VAL A 447 -12.85 -26.46 2.06
CA VAL A 447 -13.29 -26.38 0.67
C VAL A 447 -14.81 -26.46 0.57
N MET A 448 -15.38 -25.68 -0.35
CA MET A 448 -16.81 -25.68 -0.63
C MET A 448 -17.04 -25.78 -2.14
N ALA A 449 -18.07 -26.53 -2.51
CA ALA A 449 -18.65 -26.51 -3.84
C ALA A 449 -20.07 -25.97 -3.72
N HIS A 450 -20.44 -24.96 -4.52
CA HIS A 450 -21.84 -24.52 -4.59
C HIS A 450 -22.73 -25.60 -5.21
N SER A 451 -23.95 -25.78 -4.68
CA SER A 451 -24.90 -26.80 -5.15
C SER A 451 -25.34 -26.58 -6.61
N GLU A 452 -25.44 -25.32 -6.99
CA GLU A 452 -25.90 -24.80 -8.27
C GLU A 452 -24.84 -24.94 -9.37
N ASP A 453 -23.59 -25.18 -9.00
CA ASP A 453 -22.52 -25.35 -9.98
C ASP A 453 -22.74 -26.66 -10.76
N ILE A 454 -22.93 -26.56 -12.06
CA ILE A 454 -23.22 -27.66 -12.98
C ILE A 454 -21.96 -28.23 -13.63
N SER A 455 -20.79 -27.58 -13.55
CA SER A 455 -19.53 -28.18 -14.02
C SER A 455 -18.73 -28.85 -12.91
N THR A 456 -19.38 -29.14 -11.78
CA THR A 456 -18.73 -29.71 -10.60
C THR A 456 -18.27 -31.15 -10.81
N GLY A 457 -17.03 -31.34 -10.35
CA GLY A 457 -16.21 -32.54 -10.38
C GLY A 457 -14.89 -32.12 -9.75
N MET A 458 -14.98 -31.45 -8.60
CA MET A 458 -13.86 -30.73 -8.00
C MET A 458 -12.90 -31.71 -7.32
N ALA A 459 -11.60 -31.50 -7.53
CA ALA A 459 -10.57 -32.07 -6.68
C ALA A 459 -10.21 -31.10 -5.57
N ILE A 460 -10.06 -31.63 -4.36
CA ILE A 460 -9.58 -30.84 -3.21
C ILE A 460 -8.11 -30.50 -3.45
N CYS A 461 -7.31 -31.48 -3.83
CA CYS A 461 -5.89 -31.27 -4.05
C CYS A 461 -5.43 -32.00 -5.31
N TYR A 462 -4.56 -31.34 -6.07
CA TYR A 462 -3.77 -31.93 -7.13
C TYR A 462 -2.30 -31.66 -6.80
N MET A 463 -1.53 -32.72 -6.59
CA MET A 463 -0.08 -32.61 -6.41
C MET A 463 0.63 -33.03 -7.70
N SER A 464 1.48 -32.14 -8.21
CA SER A 464 2.43 -32.52 -9.26
C SER A 464 3.59 -33.33 -8.67
N ASP A 465 4.80 -33.24 -9.23
CA ASP A 465 6.03 -33.83 -8.68
C ASP A 465 6.51 -33.19 -7.34
N ALA A 466 5.57 -32.68 -6.56
CA ALA A 466 5.73 -32.01 -5.28
C ALA A 466 5.99 -33.01 -4.14
N LYS A 467 6.91 -32.68 -3.23
CA LYS A 467 7.36 -33.57 -2.14
C LYS A 467 7.37 -32.88 -0.78
N LEU A 468 7.25 -33.66 0.30
CA LEU A 468 7.42 -33.19 1.69
C LEU A 468 6.43 -32.09 2.12
N ASN A 469 5.27 -31.98 1.46
CA ASN A 469 4.21 -31.06 1.87
C ASN A 469 3.36 -31.67 2.99
N ILE A 470 2.82 -30.81 3.84
CA ILE A 470 1.81 -31.14 4.86
C ILE A 470 0.49 -30.52 4.42
N PHE A 471 -0.56 -31.35 4.34
CA PHE A 471 -1.91 -30.92 4.00
C PHE A 471 -2.92 -31.48 5.00
N GLU A 472 -3.61 -30.61 5.71
CA GLU A 472 -4.66 -30.96 6.65
C GLU A 472 -6.00 -30.40 6.16
N LEU A 473 -6.97 -31.28 5.94
CA LEU A 473 -8.32 -30.96 5.52
C LEU A 473 -9.29 -30.95 6.72
N SER A 474 -9.75 -29.77 7.13
CA SER A 474 -10.70 -29.63 8.24
C SER A 474 -12.15 -29.80 7.79
N THR A 475 -12.56 -29.11 6.72
CA THR A 475 -13.99 -28.99 6.34
C THR A 475 -14.20 -29.18 4.84
N VAL A 476 -15.25 -29.92 4.49
CA VAL A 476 -15.74 -30.09 3.11
C VAL A 476 -17.24 -29.85 3.09
N VAL A 477 -17.67 -28.83 2.35
CA VAL A 477 -19.11 -28.52 2.15
C VAL A 477 -19.57 -29.07 0.80
N ASN A 478 -20.74 -29.73 0.78
CA ASN A 478 -21.33 -30.36 -0.42
C ASN A 478 -20.47 -31.50 -1.01
N THR A 479 -20.15 -32.49 -0.18
CA THR A 479 -19.27 -33.63 -0.50
C THR A 479 -19.61 -34.40 -1.79
N GLY A 480 -20.89 -34.47 -2.19
CA GLY A 480 -21.33 -35.15 -3.41
C GLY A 480 -20.91 -34.48 -4.73
N LYS A 481 -20.34 -33.27 -4.69
CA LYS A 481 -19.87 -32.51 -5.86
C LYS A 481 -18.37 -32.69 -6.15
N PHE A 482 -17.66 -33.43 -5.31
CA PHE A 482 -16.23 -33.71 -5.44
C PHE A 482 -16.01 -35.02 -6.19
N ILE A 483 -14.83 -35.18 -6.79
CA ILE A 483 -14.45 -36.46 -7.43
C ILE A 483 -14.29 -37.59 -6.41
N ALA A 484 -14.41 -38.83 -6.87
CA ALA A 484 -14.20 -40.03 -6.06
C ALA A 484 -12.82 -40.01 -5.35
N GLU A 485 -11.79 -39.56 -6.08
CA GLU A 485 -10.44 -39.36 -5.56
C GLU A 485 -10.20 -37.89 -5.20
N LYS A 486 -10.59 -37.46 -3.99
CA LYS A 486 -10.47 -36.05 -3.55
C LYS A 486 -9.05 -35.46 -3.68
N VAL A 487 -8.02 -36.30 -3.72
CA VAL A 487 -6.63 -35.93 -3.97
C VAL A 487 -6.10 -36.65 -5.20
N MET A 488 -5.51 -35.91 -6.12
CA MET A 488 -4.92 -36.39 -7.37
C MET A 488 -3.41 -36.20 -7.37
N TYR A 489 -2.68 -37.08 -8.08
CA TYR A 489 -1.21 -37.06 -8.16
C TYR A 489 -0.74 -37.22 -9.60
N VAL A 490 0.36 -36.54 -9.97
CA VAL A 490 1.03 -36.75 -11.28
C VAL A 490 1.78 -38.08 -11.32
N SER A 491 2.37 -38.51 -10.19
CA SER A 491 3.12 -39.75 -10.13
C SER A 491 3.03 -40.43 -8.76
N PRO A 492 3.17 -41.77 -8.67
CA PRO A 492 3.13 -42.49 -7.39
C PRO A 492 4.21 -42.05 -6.38
N GLU A 493 5.37 -41.56 -6.85
CA GLU A 493 6.48 -41.14 -5.98
C GLU A 493 6.11 -39.93 -5.10
N THR A 494 5.28 -39.03 -5.63
CA THR A 494 4.87 -37.79 -4.95
C THR A 494 4.05 -38.08 -3.72
N LEU A 495 3.11 -38.99 -3.85
CA LEU A 495 2.23 -39.43 -2.79
C LEU A 495 2.97 -39.78 -1.50
N PHE A 496 4.04 -40.58 -1.59
CA PHE A 496 4.69 -41.15 -0.40
C PHE A 496 5.46 -40.12 0.42
N THR A 497 5.93 -39.07 -0.24
CA THR A 497 6.74 -38.02 0.40
C THR A 497 5.89 -36.94 1.06
N ASN A 498 4.58 -36.88 0.81
CA ASN A 498 3.70 -35.86 1.38
C ASN A 498 2.89 -36.43 2.57
N SER A 499 2.42 -35.56 3.45
CA SER A 499 1.57 -35.89 4.59
C SER A 499 0.17 -35.32 4.40
N PHE A 500 -0.85 -36.18 4.43
CA PHE A 500 -2.25 -35.81 4.28
C PHE A 500 -3.07 -36.30 5.46
N THR A 501 -3.85 -35.40 6.06
CA THR A 501 -4.67 -35.68 7.24
C THR A 501 -6.03 -34.98 7.17
N GLY A 502 -7.02 -35.47 7.91
CA GLY A 502 -8.33 -34.82 8.05
C GLY A 502 -9.47 -35.52 7.30
N ASN A 503 -10.54 -34.77 7.00
CA ASN A 503 -11.85 -35.25 6.52
C ASN A 503 -11.88 -35.73 5.05
N PHE A 504 -10.88 -36.51 4.67
CA PHE A 504 -10.89 -37.27 3.44
C PHE A 504 -11.79 -38.51 3.64
N TRP A 505 -12.73 -38.75 2.72
CA TRP A 505 -13.51 -39.99 2.74
C TRP A 505 -12.58 -41.19 2.48
N ALA A 506 -12.95 -42.36 3.00
CA ALA A 506 -12.26 -43.63 2.72
C ALA A 506 -12.06 -43.78 1.21
N GLY A 507 -10.80 -43.70 0.75
CA GLY A 507 -10.45 -43.59 -0.67
C GLY A 507 -9.19 -42.75 -0.93
N ALA A 508 -8.96 -41.65 -0.20
CA ALA A 508 -7.76 -40.81 -0.44
C ALA A 508 -6.44 -41.50 -0.03
N ASN A 509 -6.54 -42.53 0.83
CA ASN A 509 -5.42 -43.35 1.26
C ASN A 509 -5.48 -44.77 0.69
N ASP A 510 -6.49 -45.10 -0.12
CA ASP A 510 -6.74 -46.44 -0.67
C ASP A 510 -6.36 -46.42 -2.15
N MET A 511 -5.36 -47.20 -2.53
CA MET A 511 -4.80 -47.18 -3.88
C MET A 511 -4.74 -48.57 -4.46
N SER A 512 -4.79 -48.66 -5.79
CA SER A 512 -4.45 -49.87 -6.50
C SER A 512 -3.54 -49.62 -7.69
N GLY A 513 -2.72 -50.61 -8.04
CA GLY A 513 -1.90 -50.55 -9.25
C GLY A 513 -1.34 -51.91 -9.61
N ASP A 514 -0.62 -51.98 -10.72
CA ASP A 514 0.00 -53.22 -11.18
C ASP A 514 1.23 -53.59 -10.34
N SER A 515 1.48 -54.89 -10.20
CA SER A 515 2.67 -55.43 -9.57
C SER A 515 3.16 -56.70 -10.27
N LYS A 516 4.43 -57.02 -10.09
CA LYS A 516 5.07 -58.23 -10.63
C LYS A 516 6.29 -58.61 -9.81
N LEU A 517 6.72 -59.87 -9.93
CA LEU A 517 7.99 -60.35 -9.37
C LEU A 517 9.15 -60.02 -10.32
N ASN A 518 10.34 -59.78 -9.75
CA ASN A 518 11.55 -59.38 -10.49
C ASN A 518 12.47 -60.54 -10.92
N GLY A 519 12.09 -61.81 -10.73
CA GLY A 519 12.96 -62.95 -11.03
C GLY A 519 13.18 -63.18 -12.53
N THR A 520 14.43 -63.42 -12.95
CA THR A 520 14.76 -63.77 -14.34
C THR A 520 14.06 -65.05 -14.73
N GLY A 521 13.45 -65.07 -15.93
CA GLY A 521 12.74 -66.25 -16.43
C GLY A 521 11.35 -66.44 -15.84
N LEU A 522 10.79 -65.46 -15.12
CA LEU A 522 9.42 -65.48 -14.61
C LEU A 522 8.53 -64.52 -15.41
N THR A 523 7.36 -65.00 -15.84
CA THR A 523 6.27 -64.14 -16.31
C THR A 523 5.23 -64.04 -15.21
N SER A 524 5.10 -62.85 -14.63
CA SER A 524 4.13 -62.58 -13.58
C SER A 524 3.45 -61.23 -13.77
N SER A 525 2.20 -61.17 -13.35
CA SER A 525 1.40 -59.95 -13.30
C SER A 525 0.43 -60.02 -12.12
N GLY A 526 -0.04 -58.88 -11.66
CA GLY A 526 -0.95 -58.81 -10.54
C GLY A 526 -1.23 -57.37 -10.17
N THR A 527 -1.98 -57.19 -9.09
CA THR A 527 -2.31 -55.88 -8.57
C THR A 527 -1.94 -55.78 -7.11
N TYR A 528 -1.82 -54.56 -6.61
CA TYR A 528 -1.79 -54.28 -5.18
C TYR A 528 -2.96 -53.39 -4.81
N ARG A 529 -3.37 -53.45 -3.54
CA ARG A 529 -4.21 -52.47 -2.86
C ARG A 529 -3.48 -51.94 -1.64
N LEU A 530 -3.32 -50.63 -1.49
CA LEU A 530 -2.57 -50.00 -0.40
C LEU A 530 -3.46 -49.06 0.39
N ILE A 531 -3.39 -49.11 1.72
CA ILE A 531 -4.09 -48.23 2.65
C ILE A 531 -3.06 -47.53 3.55
N ARG A 532 -3.01 -46.20 3.53
CA ARG A 532 -2.19 -45.38 4.46
C ARG A 532 -3.02 -44.86 5.65
N SER A 533 -2.46 -44.92 6.86
CA SER A 533 -3.07 -44.31 8.05
C SER A 533 -2.00 -43.94 9.08
N ASN A 534 -1.95 -42.68 9.51
CA ASN A 534 -1.09 -42.18 10.60
C ASN A 534 0.39 -42.63 10.52
N GLY A 535 1.00 -42.55 9.33
CA GLY A 535 2.40 -42.95 9.10
C GLY A 535 2.62 -44.46 8.92
N MET A 536 1.57 -45.27 9.07
CA MET A 536 1.55 -46.68 8.73
C MET A 536 0.96 -46.91 7.34
N VAL A 537 1.38 -48.00 6.69
CA VAL A 537 0.80 -48.51 5.47
C VAL A 537 0.43 -49.98 5.62
N SER A 538 -0.67 -50.35 4.97
CA SER A 538 -1.14 -51.72 4.76
C SER A 538 -1.20 -51.96 3.26
N ILE A 539 -0.51 -52.96 2.74
CA ILE A 539 -0.46 -53.25 1.30
C ILE A 539 -0.85 -54.69 1.08
N SER A 540 -1.84 -54.96 0.23
CA SER A 540 -2.26 -56.30 -0.17
C SER A 540 -1.92 -56.50 -1.63
N PHE A 541 -1.01 -57.42 -1.94
CA PHE A 541 -0.64 -57.82 -3.29
C PHE A 541 -1.38 -59.11 -3.67
N ILE A 542 -1.85 -59.18 -4.92
CA ILE A 542 -2.43 -60.37 -5.53
C ILE A 542 -1.73 -60.58 -6.88
N LEU A 543 -0.95 -61.64 -6.99
CA LEU A 543 -0.08 -61.93 -8.13
C LEU A 543 -0.36 -63.30 -8.73
N SER A 544 -0.25 -63.39 -10.05
CA SER A 544 -0.29 -64.63 -10.81
C SER A 544 1.03 -64.83 -11.56
N ILE A 545 1.62 -66.01 -11.41
CA ILE A 545 2.78 -66.46 -12.17
C ILE A 545 2.27 -67.35 -13.30
N SER A 546 2.32 -66.84 -14.52
CA SER A 546 1.70 -67.49 -15.69
C SER A 546 2.68 -68.36 -16.49
N ALA A 547 3.98 -68.11 -16.40
CA ALA A 547 5.00 -68.93 -17.04
C ALA A 547 6.35 -68.86 -16.29
N VAL A 548 7.11 -69.94 -16.38
CA VAL A 548 8.47 -70.06 -15.82
C VAL A 548 9.39 -70.71 -16.86
N SER A 549 10.46 -70.02 -17.25
CA SER A 549 11.42 -70.46 -18.27
C SER A 549 12.86 -70.13 -17.85
N SER A 550 13.66 -71.16 -17.57
CA SER A 550 15.05 -71.03 -17.10
C SER A 550 15.21 -70.05 -15.92
N PRO A 551 14.43 -70.23 -14.83
CA PRO A 551 14.40 -69.26 -13.74
C PRO A 551 15.73 -69.21 -12.98
N SER A 552 16.27 -68.00 -12.79
CA SER A 552 17.54 -67.79 -12.10
C SER A 552 17.63 -66.43 -11.41
N GLY A 553 18.56 -66.29 -10.46
CA GLY A 553 18.82 -65.02 -9.78
C GLY A 553 17.86 -64.72 -8.62
N PRO A 554 17.95 -63.50 -8.06
CA PRO A 554 17.19 -63.09 -6.88
C PRO A 554 15.69 -63.03 -7.17
N LEU A 555 14.88 -63.28 -6.14
CA LEU A 555 13.44 -63.13 -6.18
C LEU A 555 13.01 -62.02 -5.21
N THR A 556 12.47 -60.94 -5.75
CA THR A 556 11.85 -59.88 -4.96
C THR A 556 10.51 -59.48 -5.56
N LEU A 557 9.63 -58.99 -4.70
CA LEU A 557 8.43 -58.24 -5.07
C LEU A 557 8.71 -56.76 -4.79
N PRO A 558 8.86 -55.91 -5.82
CA PRO A 558 9.05 -54.48 -5.62
C PRO A 558 7.82 -53.85 -4.96
N LEU A 559 8.08 -52.95 -4.01
CA LEU A 559 7.05 -52.06 -3.51
C LEU A 559 6.67 -51.03 -4.59
N PRO A 560 5.49 -50.40 -4.48
CA PRO A 560 5.14 -49.26 -5.32
C PRO A 560 6.27 -48.22 -5.38
N ARG A 561 6.51 -47.63 -6.55
CA ARG A 561 7.62 -46.71 -6.79
C ARG A 561 7.61 -45.56 -5.78
N GLY A 562 8.74 -45.34 -5.09
CA GLY A 562 8.89 -44.29 -4.08
C GLY A 562 8.57 -44.74 -2.65
N LEU A 563 8.03 -45.95 -2.46
CA LEU A 563 7.77 -46.51 -1.15
C LEU A 563 8.99 -47.29 -0.64
N THR A 564 9.43 -46.95 0.56
CA THR A 564 10.45 -47.69 1.32
C THR A 564 9.90 -47.96 2.72
N LEU A 565 10.12 -49.16 3.23
CA LEU A 565 9.69 -49.57 4.57
C LEU A 565 10.90 -49.87 5.44
N TYR A 566 10.81 -49.52 6.73
CA TYR A 566 11.80 -49.94 7.73
C TYR A 566 11.64 -51.43 8.04
N TYR A 567 12.76 -52.14 8.23
CA TYR A 567 12.77 -53.56 8.58
C TYR A 567 11.88 -53.84 9.80
N GLY A 568 10.91 -54.76 9.68
CA GLY A 568 10.09 -55.19 10.82
C GLY A 568 8.56 -55.20 10.62
N GLY A 569 8.07 -55.04 9.39
CA GLY A 569 6.64 -55.21 9.11
C GLY A 569 6.14 -56.63 9.37
N ASN A 570 4.98 -56.78 10.02
CA ASN A 570 4.25 -58.06 10.11
C ASN A 570 3.72 -58.42 8.72
N ASN A 571 4.58 -58.93 7.85
CA ASN A 571 4.20 -59.33 6.50
C ASN A 571 3.72 -60.77 6.51
N SER A 572 2.56 -61.01 5.93
CA SER A 572 1.96 -62.33 5.82
C SER A 572 1.78 -62.67 4.35
N ALA A 573 2.36 -63.79 3.90
CA ALA A 573 2.05 -64.34 2.58
C ALA A 573 0.97 -65.43 2.76
N SER A 574 -0.28 -65.17 2.36
CA SER A 574 -1.44 -66.02 2.65
C SER A 574 -1.69 -67.10 1.60
N VAL A 575 -1.54 -66.75 0.32
CA VAL A 575 -1.65 -67.69 -0.81
C VAL A 575 -0.27 -67.80 -1.46
N ARG A 576 0.24 -69.02 -1.63
CA ARG A 576 1.66 -69.25 -1.95
C ARG A 576 1.88 -70.41 -2.91
N THR A 577 0.88 -70.69 -3.75
CA THR A 577 0.90 -71.85 -4.66
C THR A 577 1.97 -71.74 -5.73
N CYS A 578 2.53 -70.53 -5.94
CA CYS A 578 3.66 -70.29 -6.83
C CYS A 578 5.02 -70.78 -6.32
N PHE A 579 5.16 -71.18 -5.05
CA PHE A 579 6.44 -71.68 -4.53
C PHE A 579 6.54 -73.20 -4.63
N THR A 580 7.69 -73.67 -5.11
CA THR A 580 8.08 -75.08 -5.01
C THR A 580 8.70 -75.30 -3.63
N MET A 581 7.91 -75.83 -2.70
CA MET A 581 8.34 -76.03 -1.31
C MET A 581 9.28 -77.25 -1.20
N PRO A 582 10.51 -77.07 -0.70
CA PRO A 582 11.36 -78.19 -0.27
C PRO A 582 10.71 -79.02 0.85
N SER A 583 11.13 -80.27 1.00
CA SER A 583 10.49 -81.24 1.93
C SER A 583 10.61 -80.88 3.41
N ASP A 584 11.60 -80.07 3.79
CA ASP A 584 11.90 -79.65 5.16
C ASP A 584 11.29 -78.28 5.53
N VAL A 585 10.65 -77.62 4.56
CA VAL A 585 10.08 -76.27 4.68
C VAL A 585 8.62 -76.34 5.14
N VAL A 586 8.32 -75.60 6.21
CA VAL A 586 6.99 -75.54 6.84
C VAL A 586 6.24 -74.24 6.53
N ASP A 587 6.95 -73.18 6.15
CA ASP A 587 6.34 -71.88 5.86
C ASP A 587 7.19 -71.03 4.90
N VAL A 588 6.60 -69.95 4.36
CA VAL A 588 7.32 -68.90 3.64
C VAL A 588 7.05 -67.57 4.32
N LEU A 589 8.13 -66.93 4.75
CA LEU A 589 8.12 -65.61 5.35
C LEU A 589 8.40 -64.55 4.27
N ALA A 590 7.56 -63.52 4.23
CA ALA A 590 7.83 -62.30 3.48
C ALA A 590 8.52 -61.28 4.41
N ILE A 591 9.59 -60.63 3.97
CA ILE A 591 10.32 -59.64 4.76
C ILE A 591 10.51 -58.37 3.93
N SER A 592 10.09 -57.23 4.47
CA SER A 592 10.35 -55.92 3.85
C SER A 592 11.81 -55.55 4.02
N ASN A 593 12.47 -55.24 2.91
CA ASN A 593 13.85 -54.79 2.86
C ASN A 593 13.96 -53.59 1.91
N GLY A 594 13.94 -52.38 2.48
CA GLY A 594 13.96 -51.15 1.73
C GLY A 594 12.75 -51.02 0.81
N SER A 595 12.98 -50.99 -0.50
CA SER A 595 11.96 -50.87 -1.55
C SER A 595 11.45 -52.21 -2.11
N ASN A 596 11.83 -53.34 -1.48
CA ASN A 596 11.48 -54.67 -1.93
C ASN A 596 10.93 -55.54 -0.79
N ILE A 597 10.12 -56.53 -1.15
CA ILE A 597 9.76 -57.65 -0.30
C ILE A 597 10.59 -58.85 -0.76
N GLU A 598 11.30 -59.46 0.18
CA GLU A 598 12.09 -60.67 -0.01
C GLU A 598 11.37 -61.86 0.62
N PHE A 599 11.54 -63.05 0.05
CA PHE A 599 10.88 -64.26 0.51
C PHE A 599 11.90 -65.25 1.07
N TYR A 600 11.56 -65.87 2.21
CA TYR A 600 12.40 -66.85 2.89
C TYR A 600 11.60 -68.10 3.19
N PHE A 601 12.14 -69.26 2.82
CA PHE A 601 11.65 -70.55 3.27
C PHE A 601 12.04 -70.76 4.74
N VAL A 602 11.06 -71.19 5.55
CA VAL A 602 11.25 -71.48 6.96
C VAL A 602 11.24 -72.99 7.15
N GLY A 603 12.36 -73.56 7.59
CA GLY A 603 12.50 -74.97 7.91
C GLY A 603 11.80 -75.35 9.22
N SER A 604 11.48 -76.62 9.40
CA SER A 604 10.88 -77.15 10.64
C SER A 604 11.71 -76.89 11.92
N ASN A 605 13.03 -76.67 11.77
CA ASN A 605 13.95 -76.28 12.83
C ASN A 605 14.08 -74.75 13.03
N GLY A 606 13.27 -73.95 12.32
CA GLY A 606 13.30 -72.48 12.36
C GLY A 606 14.37 -71.82 11.49
N SER A 607 15.19 -72.59 10.74
CA SER A 607 16.17 -72.05 9.80
C SER A 607 15.49 -71.28 8.66
N ARG A 608 16.15 -70.22 8.17
CA ARG A 608 15.63 -69.35 7.10
C ARG A 608 16.55 -69.38 5.89
N THR A 609 16.02 -69.82 4.75
CA THR A 609 16.75 -69.85 3.48
C THR A 609 16.07 -68.94 2.48
N LYS A 610 16.82 -68.04 1.84
CA LYS A 610 16.25 -67.08 0.88
C LYS A 610 15.72 -67.82 -0.36
N ALA A 611 14.47 -67.53 -0.75
CA ALA A 611 13.90 -68.03 -1.99
C ALA A 611 14.52 -67.31 -3.19
N THR A 612 14.75 -68.03 -4.27
CA THR A 612 15.26 -67.50 -5.54
C THR A 612 14.25 -67.71 -6.64
N ALA A 613 14.46 -67.11 -7.83
CA ALA A 613 13.56 -67.32 -8.96
C ALA A 613 13.41 -68.82 -9.29
N SER A 614 14.47 -69.61 -9.11
CA SER A 614 14.48 -71.05 -9.34
C SER A 614 13.55 -71.85 -8.42
N SER A 615 13.07 -71.24 -7.33
CA SER A 615 12.12 -71.84 -6.40
C SER A 615 10.65 -71.56 -6.75
N VAL A 616 10.39 -70.91 -7.89
CA VAL A 616 9.05 -70.48 -8.32
C VAL A 616 8.51 -71.39 -9.44
N LYS A 617 7.20 -71.66 -9.39
CA LYS A 617 6.40 -72.35 -10.41
C LYS A 617 5.15 -71.53 -10.73
N THR A 618 4.37 -71.96 -11.73
CA THR A 618 3.07 -71.34 -12.02
C THR A 618 2.13 -71.47 -10.82
N GLY A 619 1.37 -70.41 -10.54
CA GLY A 619 0.52 -70.35 -9.36
C GLY A 619 0.21 -68.92 -8.93
N LEU A 620 -0.35 -68.78 -7.73
CA LEU A 620 -0.77 -67.52 -7.14
C LEU A 620 0.08 -67.17 -5.93
N LEU A 621 0.25 -65.86 -5.73
CA LEU A 621 0.89 -65.28 -4.56
C LEU A 621 0.03 -64.13 -4.03
N GLU A 622 -0.39 -64.23 -2.78
CA GLU A 622 -0.99 -63.14 -2.03
C GLU A 622 -0.08 -62.74 -0.88
N VAL A 623 0.20 -61.44 -0.76
CA VAL A 623 1.07 -60.90 0.29
C VAL A 623 0.40 -59.69 0.90
N VAL A 624 0.25 -59.70 2.21
CA VAL A 624 -0.15 -58.53 2.98
C VAL A 624 1.06 -58.02 3.75
N VAL A 625 1.36 -56.73 3.59
CA VAL A 625 2.48 -56.03 4.20
C VAL A 625 1.93 -54.93 5.09
N PHE A 626 2.36 -54.91 6.35
CA PHE A 626 2.07 -53.82 7.28
C PHE A 626 3.38 -53.19 7.72
N GLY A 627 3.53 -51.88 7.61
CA GLY A 627 4.78 -51.23 8.01
C GLY A 627 4.66 -49.73 8.22
N MET A 628 5.62 -49.17 8.95
CA MET A 628 5.80 -47.71 9.01
C MET A 628 6.57 -47.26 7.78
N LEU A 629 6.18 -46.10 7.24
CA LEU A 629 6.94 -45.42 6.19
C LEU A 629 8.34 -45.09 6.73
N SER A 630 9.39 -45.46 5.99
CA SER A 630 10.71 -44.89 6.28
C SER A 630 10.75 -43.43 5.83
N ASN A 631 11.42 -42.57 6.61
CA ASN A 631 11.60 -41.16 6.28
C ASN A 631 12.14 -40.91 4.88
#